data_AF-A0A9D2BQJ0-F1
#
_entry.id   AF-A0A9D2BQJ0-F1
#
_cell.length_a   1.000
_cell.length_b   1.000
_cell.length_c   1.000
_cell.angle_alpha   90.00
_cell.angle_beta   90.00
_cell.angle_gamma   90.00
#
_symmetry.space_group_name_H-M   'P 1'
#
loop_
_entity.id
_entity.type
_entity.pdbx_description
1 polymer ?
#
loop_
_entity_poly.entity_id
_entity_poly.type
_entity_poly.pdbx_seq_one_letter_code
_entity_poly.pdbx_strand_id
1 'polypeptide(L)'
;MKYSLVFLLLSFLPAIHCLQAQQARQSRPASQAFQMITIPNTLTEPKERAIYLVEHYWDNFDFQDTSYIDKPETLEQALVDYLDLARYVPSDTMATSVTALMTQAERNGSLFRHLASLMEKYLYTPESALKNEELFIPVLRSVIRSPQMSEVDKIRPSHLLELVLKNRIGSTASDFQYISIEGQSGHLHGLESDYTLLLFYDPDCHDCQALIRQLSASFLIHRLSRDNRLKIVALYPNEDIEAWKAYGPLIPEEWINAYDSHQSILNEEIYDLKATPLLYLLDKEKKVLLKDATFQQIEDYLREAPQRQTSGA
;
A
#
# COMPACT_ATOMS: atom_id res chain seq x y z
N MET A 1 -76.68 -35.91 33.06
CA MET A 1 -76.82 -37.37 33.18
C MET A 1 -75.81 -38.02 32.24
N LYS A 2 -74.97 -38.91 32.79
CA LYS A 2 -74.13 -39.94 32.12
C LYS A 2 -72.82 -39.52 31.41
N TYR A 3 -71.75 -40.07 32.01
CA TYR A 3 -70.37 -40.26 31.58
C TYR A 3 -70.21 -41.23 30.39
N SER A 4 -69.13 -41.09 29.62
CA SER A 4 -68.18 -42.16 29.20
C SER A 4 -67.10 -41.58 28.29
N LEU A 5 -65.84 -41.54 28.73
CA LEU A 5 -64.75 -42.50 28.42
C LEU A 5 -64.24 -42.42 26.97
N VAL A 6 -62.96 -42.10 26.77
CA VAL A 6 -61.89 -43.08 26.44
C VAL A 6 -60.54 -42.35 26.33
N PHE A 7 -59.53 -42.99 26.92
CA PHE A 7 -58.11 -42.66 27.02
C PHE A 7 -57.32 -43.04 25.75
N LEU A 8 -56.14 -42.40 25.59
CA LEU A 8 -54.93 -42.84 24.87
C LEU A 8 -54.98 -42.95 23.33
N LEU A 9 -54.08 -42.18 22.67
CA LEU A 9 -52.98 -42.73 21.84
C LEU A 9 -52.07 -41.62 21.26
N LEU A 10 -50.77 -41.81 21.48
CA LEU A 10 -49.64 -41.53 20.59
C LEU A 10 -49.14 -40.08 20.38
N SER A 11 -48.13 -39.77 21.18
CA SER A 11 -46.92 -39.05 20.79
C SER A 11 -46.34 -39.55 19.46
N PHE A 12 -46.53 -38.81 18.37
CA PHE A 12 -45.58 -38.76 17.25
C PHE A 12 -45.89 -37.48 16.48
N LEU A 13 -44.94 -36.52 16.48
CA LEU A 13 -44.60 -35.64 15.36
C LEU A 13 -43.74 -34.43 15.80
N PRO A 14 -42.46 -34.63 16.22
CA PRO A 14 -41.43 -33.62 15.98
C PRO A 14 -40.72 -33.82 14.63
N ALA A 15 -41.08 -34.84 13.86
CA ALA A 15 -40.37 -35.22 12.63
C ALA A 15 -40.66 -34.32 11.41
N ILE A 16 -41.80 -33.61 11.37
CA ILE A 16 -42.14 -32.76 10.20
C ILE A 16 -41.38 -31.42 10.24
N HIS A 17 -41.11 -30.86 11.41
CA HIS A 17 -40.34 -29.61 11.52
C HIS A 17 -38.83 -29.79 11.33
N CYS A 18 -38.31 -31.01 11.50
CA CYS A 18 -36.90 -31.31 11.22
C CYS A 18 -36.63 -31.50 9.72
N LEU A 19 -37.60 -32.03 8.95
CA LEU A 19 -37.46 -32.18 7.49
C LEU A 19 -37.46 -30.84 6.73
N GLN A 20 -38.28 -29.87 7.16
CA GLN A 20 -38.31 -28.55 6.52
C GLN A 20 -37.04 -27.73 6.82
N ALA A 21 -36.44 -27.91 8.00
CA ALA A 21 -35.16 -27.27 8.35
C ALA A 21 -33.96 -27.90 7.61
N GLN A 22 -34.06 -29.16 7.19
CA GLN A 22 -33.02 -29.82 6.38
C GLN A 22 -33.16 -29.54 4.88
N GLN A 23 -34.38 -29.36 4.35
CA GLN A 23 -34.58 -28.99 2.94
C GLN A 23 -34.21 -27.53 2.64
N ALA A 24 -34.30 -26.62 3.61
CA ALA A 24 -33.82 -25.24 3.45
C ALA A 24 -32.27 -25.09 3.50
N ARG A 25 -31.54 -26.18 3.78
CA ARG A 25 -30.06 -26.20 3.75
C ARG A 25 -29.47 -26.75 2.45
N GLN A 26 -30.29 -27.18 1.49
CA GLN A 26 -29.86 -27.70 0.20
C GLN A 26 -30.30 -26.81 -0.96
N SER A 27 -29.79 -25.57 -0.99
CA SER A 27 -29.59 -24.77 -2.22
C SER A 27 -29.07 -23.37 -1.84
N ARG A 28 -27.92 -23.28 -1.18
CA ARG A 28 -27.08 -22.10 -1.35
C ARG A 28 -26.19 -22.42 -2.55
N PRO A 29 -26.28 -21.68 -3.68
CA PRO A 29 -25.27 -21.85 -4.72
C PRO A 29 -23.91 -21.56 -4.08
N ALA A 30 -22.99 -22.52 -4.23
CA ALA A 30 -21.59 -22.34 -3.90
C ALA A 30 -21.14 -20.97 -4.46
N SER A 31 -20.34 -20.21 -3.71
CA SER A 31 -19.69 -19.04 -4.31
C SER A 31 -19.04 -19.49 -5.61
N GLN A 32 -19.35 -18.80 -6.70
CA GLN A 32 -18.75 -19.10 -7.98
C GLN A 32 -17.27 -18.75 -7.85
N ALA A 33 -16.43 -19.79 -7.75
CA ALA A 33 -14.99 -19.60 -7.60
C ALA A 33 -14.45 -18.83 -8.81
N PHE A 34 -13.46 -17.97 -8.58
CA PHE A 34 -12.78 -17.23 -9.63
C PHE A 34 -12.19 -18.20 -10.66
N GLN A 35 -12.50 -18.00 -11.94
CA GLN A 35 -12.06 -18.89 -13.01
C GLN A 35 -10.78 -18.38 -13.65
N MET A 36 -9.66 -19.04 -13.35
CA MET A 36 -8.36 -18.69 -13.93
C MET A 36 -8.33 -18.90 -15.45
N ILE A 37 -7.57 -18.08 -16.16
CA ILE A 37 -7.27 -18.29 -17.57
C ILE A 37 -6.35 -19.50 -17.78
N THR A 38 -6.37 -20.02 -19.01
CA THR A 38 -5.39 -21.03 -19.44
C THR A 38 -4.26 -20.33 -20.19
N ILE A 39 -3.02 -20.49 -19.71
CA ILE A 39 -1.83 -19.97 -20.39
C ILE A 39 -1.53 -20.89 -21.59
N PRO A 40 -1.41 -20.36 -22.83
CA PRO A 40 -1.07 -21.15 -24.01
C PRO A 40 0.20 -21.97 -23.80
N ASN A 41 0.17 -23.24 -24.19
CA ASN A 41 1.34 -24.14 -24.11
C ASN A 41 2.50 -23.69 -25.02
N THR A 42 2.24 -22.79 -25.97
CA THR A 42 3.26 -22.16 -26.82
C THR A 42 4.11 -21.15 -26.07
N LEU A 43 3.64 -20.59 -24.94
CA LEU A 43 4.41 -19.70 -24.09
C LEU A 43 5.21 -20.53 -23.08
N THR A 44 6.50 -20.69 -23.34
CA THR A 44 7.41 -21.50 -22.51
C THR A 44 8.21 -20.64 -21.54
N GLU A 45 8.56 -19.42 -21.92
CA GLU A 45 9.41 -18.54 -21.10
C GLU A 45 8.66 -18.02 -19.87
N PRO A 46 9.20 -18.19 -18.64
CA PRO A 46 8.50 -17.79 -17.40
C PRO A 46 8.04 -16.33 -17.40
N LYS A 47 8.87 -15.42 -17.93
CA LYS A 47 8.54 -13.99 -18.02
C LYS A 47 7.38 -13.72 -18.98
N GLU A 48 7.36 -14.36 -20.14
CA GLU A 48 6.28 -14.21 -21.12
C GLU A 48 4.97 -14.78 -20.58
N ARG A 49 5.04 -15.91 -19.86
CA ARG A 49 3.88 -16.51 -19.18
C ARG A 49 3.31 -15.61 -18.09
N ALA A 50 4.17 -14.94 -17.30
CA ALA A 50 3.73 -13.99 -16.28
C ALA A 50 3.08 -12.74 -16.89
N ILE A 51 3.66 -12.20 -17.98
CA ILE A 51 3.08 -11.08 -18.73
C ILE A 51 1.70 -11.47 -19.26
N TYR A 52 1.58 -12.62 -19.94
CA TYR A 52 0.30 -13.11 -20.45
C TYR A 52 -0.73 -13.27 -19.32
N LEU A 53 -0.32 -13.87 -18.19
CA LEU A 53 -1.21 -14.05 -17.06
C LEU A 53 -1.76 -12.72 -16.53
N VAL A 54 -0.92 -11.69 -16.40
CA VAL A 54 -1.34 -10.36 -15.94
C VAL A 54 -2.26 -9.68 -16.95
N GLU A 55 -1.97 -9.79 -18.25
CA GLU A 55 -2.76 -9.16 -19.31
C GLU A 55 -4.16 -9.77 -19.46
N HIS A 56 -4.27 -11.09 -19.22
CA HIS A 56 -5.50 -11.85 -19.41
C HIS A 56 -6.18 -12.26 -18.11
N TYR A 57 -5.67 -11.83 -16.95
CA TYR A 57 -6.08 -12.33 -15.64
C TYR A 57 -7.61 -12.31 -15.44
N TRP A 58 -8.25 -11.24 -15.92
CA TRP A 58 -9.66 -10.96 -15.72
C TRP A 58 -10.56 -11.36 -16.91
N ASP A 59 -10.04 -12.07 -17.92
CA ASP A 59 -10.81 -12.37 -19.15
C ASP A 59 -12.04 -13.24 -18.90
N ASN A 60 -11.97 -14.15 -17.92
CA ASN A 60 -13.10 -15.01 -17.53
C ASN A 60 -13.99 -14.39 -16.45
N PHE A 61 -13.70 -13.17 -16.00
CA PHE A 61 -14.45 -12.51 -14.94
C PHE A 61 -15.67 -11.78 -15.51
N ASP A 62 -16.86 -12.08 -14.97
CA ASP A 62 -18.08 -11.39 -15.38
C ASP A 62 -18.26 -10.08 -14.59
N PHE A 63 -17.90 -8.96 -15.22
CA PHE A 63 -18.06 -7.62 -14.65
C PHE A 63 -19.51 -7.13 -14.50
N GLN A 64 -20.49 -7.88 -15.00
CA GLN A 64 -21.91 -7.57 -14.79
C GLN A 64 -22.52 -8.35 -13.61
N ASP A 65 -21.84 -9.39 -13.11
CA ASP A 65 -22.32 -10.17 -11.98
C ASP A 65 -22.12 -9.39 -10.66
N THR A 66 -23.23 -8.93 -10.08
CA THR A 66 -23.20 -8.21 -8.80
C THR A 66 -23.05 -9.13 -7.58
N SER A 67 -23.10 -10.46 -7.76
CA SER A 67 -22.94 -11.41 -6.65
C SER A 67 -21.57 -11.33 -5.98
N TYR A 68 -20.55 -10.83 -6.69
CA TYR A 68 -19.22 -10.54 -6.14
C TYR A 68 -19.21 -9.39 -5.12
N ILE A 69 -20.22 -8.51 -5.14
CA ILE A 69 -20.40 -7.46 -4.13
C ILE A 69 -20.97 -8.07 -2.84
N ASP A 70 -21.89 -9.04 -2.96
CA ASP A 70 -22.50 -9.72 -1.83
C ASP A 70 -21.58 -10.81 -1.22
N LYS A 71 -20.60 -11.30 -2.00
CA LYS A 71 -19.58 -12.29 -1.60
C LYS A 71 -18.16 -11.73 -1.84
N PRO A 72 -17.75 -10.71 -1.08
CA PRO A 72 -16.52 -9.95 -1.36
C PRO A 72 -15.26 -10.81 -1.31
N GLU A 73 -15.25 -11.88 -0.50
CA GLU A 73 -14.08 -12.75 -0.28
C GLU A 73 -13.48 -13.31 -1.57
N THR A 74 -14.32 -13.68 -2.55
CA THR A 74 -13.83 -14.27 -3.81
C THR A 74 -13.15 -13.23 -4.71
N LEU A 75 -13.75 -12.04 -4.83
CA LEU A 75 -13.18 -10.94 -5.61
C LEU A 75 -11.91 -10.40 -4.93
N GLU A 76 -11.96 -10.25 -3.61
CA GLU A 76 -10.84 -9.74 -2.82
C GLU A 76 -9.63 -10.67 -2.91
N GLN A 77 -9.81 -11.99 -2.76
CA GLN A 77 -8.71 -12.94 -2.94
C GLN A 77 -8.16 -12.92 -4.37
N ALA A 78 -9.04 -12.92 -5.38
CA ALA A 78 -8.61 -12.83 -6.77
C ALA A 78 -7.82 -11.55 -7.06
N LEU A 79 -8.19 -10.43 -6.41
CA LEU A 79 -7.48 -9.17 -6.52
C LEU A 79 -6.11 -9.21 -5.84
N VAL A 80 -6.02 -9.78 -4.64
CA VAL A 80 -4.75 -9.95 -3.91
C VAL A 80 -3.78 -10.80 -4.73
N ASP A 81 -4.25 -11.93 -5.26
CA ASP A 81 -3.44 -12.83 -6.09
C ASP A 81 -2.98 -12.12 -7.39
N TYR A 82 -3.86 -11.31 -8.00
CA TYR A 82 -3.52 -10.48 -9.16
C TYR A 82 -2.44 -9.45 -8.85
N LEU A 83 -2.58 -8.70 -7.75
CA LEU A 83 -1.62 -7.69 -7.34
C LEU A 83 -0.25 -8.29 -6.98
N ASP A 84 -0.23 -9.51 -6.42
CA ASP A 84 1.01 -10.22 -6.12
C ASP A 84 1.86 -10.49 -7.38
N LEU A 85 1.23 -10.61 -8.55
CA LEU A 85 1.92 -10.83 -9.83
C LEU A 85 2.80 -9.66 -10.26
N ALA A 86 2.60 -8.46 -9.69
CA ALA A 86 3.39 -7.27 -10.00
C ALA A 86 4.91 -7.49 -9.82
N ARG A 87 5.33 -8.42 -8.96
CA ARG A 87 6.75 -8.74 -8.73
C ARG A 87 7.41 -9.52 -9.88
N TYR A 88 6.62 -10.09 -10.79
CA TYR A 88 7.12 -10.94 -11.87
C TYR A 88 7.06 -10.28 -13.25
N VAL A 89 6.52 -9.07 -13.35
CA VAL A 89 6.32 -8.36 -14.61
C VAL A 89 6.90 -6.94 -14.54
N PRO A 90 7.20 -6.30 -15.68
CA PRO A 90 7.56 -4.88 -15.70
C PRO A 90 6.45 -4.00 -15.10
N SER A 91 6.84 -2.91 -14.45
CA SER A 91 5.91 -1.94 -13.83
C SER A 91 4.87 -1.43 -14.81
N ASP A 92 5.27 -1.09 -16.02
CA ASP A 92 4.40 -0.53 -17.06
C ASP A 92 3.37 -1.57 -17.54
N THR A 93 3.73 -2.85 -17.59
CA THR A 93 2.82 -3.95 -17.92
C THR A 93 1.73 -4.07 -16.87
N MET A 94 2.10 -4.09 -15.59
CA MET A 94 1.12 -4.18 -14.49
C MET A 94 0.23 -2.94 -14.43
N ALA A 95 0.79 -1.73 -14.57
CA ALA A 95 0.02 -0.49 -14.59
C ALA A 95 -0.97 -0.44 -15.77
N THR A 96 -0.59 -0.97 -16.93
CA THR A 96 -1.47 -1.10 -18.09
C THR A 96 -2.61 -2.09 -17.81
N SER A 97 -2.32 -3.25 -17.22
CA SER A 97 -3.35 -4.23 -16.86
C SER A 97 -4.30 -3.70 -15.78
N VAL A 98 -3.79 -2.98 -14.77
CA VAL A 98 -4.63 -2.28 -13.77
C VAL A 98 -5.56 -1.27 -14.45
N THR A 99 -5.06 -0.51 -15.42
CA THR A 99 -5.89 0.41 -16.20
C THR A 99 -7.01 -0.35 -16.94
N ALA A 100 -6.67 -1.45 -17.61
CA ALA A 100 -7.64 -2.28 -18.32
C ALA A 100 -8.71 -2.87 -17.39
N LEU A 101 -8.31 -3.38 -16.21
CA LEU A 101 -9.22 -3.86 -15.17
C LEU A 101 -10.23 -2.78 -14.77
N MET A 102 -9.76 -1.57 -14.46
CA MET A 102 -10.65 -0.46 -14.09
C MET A 102 -11.62 -0.09 -15.22
N THR A 103 -11.16 -0.11 -16.47
CA THR A 103 -12.03 0.13 -17.64
C THR A 103 -13.11 -0.95 -17.81
N GLN A 104 -12.79 -2.22 -17.55
CA GLN A 104 -13.79 -3.29 -17.60
C GLN A 104 -14.82 -3.16 -16.48
N ALA A 105 -14.38 -2.85 -15.26
CA ALA A 105 -15.25 -2.68 -14.10
C ALA A 105 -16.20 -1.49 -14.23
N GLU A 106 -15.82 -0.41 -14.94
CA GLU A 106 -16.64 0.79 -15.14
C GLU A 106 -18.00 0.51 -15.81
N ARG A 107 -18.13 -0.63 -16.51
CA ARG A 107 -19.40 -1.09 -17.10
C ARG A 107 -20.48 -1.37 -16.06
N ASN A 108 -20.11 -1.50 -14.78
CA ASN A 108 -21.01 -1.65 -13.65
C ASN A 108 -20.56 -0.71 -12.53
N GLY A 109 -21.28 0.40 -12.33
CA GLY A 109 -20.89 1.44 -11.37
C GLY A 109 -20.79 0.96 -9.91
N SER A 110 -21.58 -0.04 -9.50
CA SER A 110 -21.50 -0.60 -8.14
C SER A 110 -20.24 -1.44 -7.96
N LEU A 111 -19.93 -2.31 -8.93
CA LEU A 111 -18.71 -3.09 -8.93
C LEU A 111 -17.47 -2.20 -9.04
N PHE A 112 -17.51 -1.18 -9.90
CA PHE A 112 -16.42 -0.22 -10.06
C PHE A 112 -16.06 0.48 -8.74
N ARG A 113 -17.06 0.97 -8.00
CA ARG A 113 -16.85 1.59 -6.68
C ARG A 113 -16.29 0.61 -5.66
N HIS A 114 -16.80 -0.62 -5.64
CA HIS A 114 -16.31 -1.64 -4.73
C HIS A 114 -14.85 -2.02 -5.04
N LEU A 115 -14.52 -2.23 -6.32
CA LEU A 115 -13.16 -2.52 -6.77
C LEU A 115 -12.20 -1.35 -6.48
N ALA A 116 -12.61 -0.10 -6.71
CA ALA A 116 -11.81 1.07 -6.36
C ALA A 116 -11.49 1.11 -4.86
N SER A 117 -12.47 0.78 -4.00
CA SER A 117 -12.27 0.69 -2.55
C SER A 117 -11.30 -0.42 -2.15
N LEU A 118 -11.39 -1.60 -2.78
CA LEU A 118 -10.41 -2.68 -2.55
C LEU A 118 -9.00 -2.29 -3.03
N MET A 119 -8.90 -1.64 -4.19
CA MET A 119 -7.62 -1.15 -4.70
C MET A 119 -6.99 -0.12 -3.76
N GLU A 120 -7.76 0.81 -3.20
CA GLU A 120 -7.26 1.74 -2.16
C GLU A 120 -6.80 0.98 -0.91
N LYS A 121 -7.60 0.03 -0.41
CA LYS A 121 -7.24 -0.82 0.74
C LYS A 121 -5.90 -1.51 0.56
N TYR A 122 -5.61 -2.06 -0.62
CA TYR A 122 -4.40 -2.84 -0.82
C TYR A 122 -3.21 -2.03 -1.34
N LEU A 123 -3.43 -0.98 -2.13
CA LEU A 123 -2.35 -0.24 -2.79
C LEU A 123 -1.93 1.02 -2.04
N TYR A 124 -2.74 1.51 -1.10
CA TYR A 124 -2.51 2.81 -0.46
C TYR A 124 -2.41 2.79 1.07
N THR A 125 -3.15 1.92 1.77
CA THR A 125 -3.18 1.98 3.24
C THR A 125 -1.84 1.53 3.84
N PRO A 126 -1.35 2.18 4.92
CA PRO A 126 -0.03 1.89 5.51
C PRO A 126 0.18 0.44 5.94
N GLU A 127 -0.89 -0.23 6.36
CA GLU A 127 -0.87 -1.60 6.89
C GLU A 127 -0.76 -2.67 5.78
N SER A 128 -0.98 -2.28 4.52
CA SER A 128 -0.98 -3.22 3.42
C SER A 128 0.44 -3.60 3.00
N ALA A 129 0.73 -4.90 2.97
CA ALA A 129 1.95 -5.44 2.40
C ALA A 129 2.03 -5.29 0.87
N LEU A 130 0.90 -5.01 0.19
CA LEU A 130 0.80 -4.82 -1.25
C LEU A 130 0.85 -3.36 -1.69
N LYS A 131 1.10 -2.44 -0.75
CA LYS A 131 1.14 -1.00 -1.04
C LYS A 131 2.06 -0.69 -2.22
N ASN A 132 1.53 0.05 -3.19
CA ASN A 132 2.25 0.40 -4.41
C ASN A 132 1.57 1.60 -5.06
N GLU A 133 2.07 2.79 -4.79
CA GLU A 133 1.50 4.03 -5.33
C GLU A 133 1.58 4.09 -6.86
N GLU A 134 2.57 3.47 -7.49
CA GLU A 134 2.67 3.41 -8.96
C GLU A 134 1.51 2.64 -9.59
N LEU A 135 0.98 1.63 -8.88
CA LEU A 135 -0.25 0.92 -9.28
C LEU A 135 -1.52 1.63 -8.82
N PHE A 136 -1.47 2.46 -7.77
CA PHE A 136 -2.62 3.22 -7.31
C PHE A 136 -2.91 4.44 -8.20
N ILE A 137 -1.90 5.07 -8.78
CA ILE A 137 -2.04 6.21 -9.71
C ILE A 137 -3.02 5.92 -10.87
N PRO A 138 -2.92 4.80 -11.63
CA PRO A 138 -3.89 4.50 -12.67
C PRO A 138 -5.30 4.26 -12.13
N VAL A 139 -5.46 3.70 -10.92
CA VAL A 139 -6.77 3.56 -10.26
C VAL A 139 -7.40 4.92 -10.00
N LEU A 140 -6.66 5.83 -9.35
CA LEU A 140 -7.12 7.18 -9.05
C LEU A 140 -7.53 7.93 -10.34
N ARG A 141 -6.69 7.84 -11.38
CA ARG A 141 -6.99 8.46 -12.68
C ARG A 141 -8.27 7.89 -13.30
N SER A 142 -8.51 6.59 -13.19
CA SER A 142 -9.75 5.96 -13.67
C SER A 142 -10.96 6.44 -12.88
N VAL A 143 -10.88 6.48 -11.55
CA VAL A 143 -11.97 6.97 -10.68
C VAL A 143 -12.33 8.42 -10.99
N ILE A 144 -11.33 9.31 -11.13
CA ILE A 144 -11.52 10.73 -11.41
C ILE A 144 -12.19 10.95 -12.78
N ARG A 145 -11.81 10.16 -13.79
CA ARG A 145 -12.34 10.30 -15.16
C ARG A 145 -13.71 9.64 -15.33
N SER A 146 -14.11 8.77 -14.41
CA SER A 146 -15.28 7.93 -14.59
C SER A 146 -16.58 8.73 -14.58
N PRO A 147 -17.51 8.50 -15.52
CA PRO A 147 -18.86 9.02 -15.46
C PRO A 147 -19.73 8.31 -14.41
N GLN A 148 -19.27 7.17 -13.84
CA GLN A 148 -19.97 6.45 -12.78
C GLN A 148 -19.79 7.11 -11.40
N MET A 149 -18.86 8.05 -11.28
CA MET A 149 -18.52 8.75 -10.04
C MET A 149 -19.13 10.15 -10.04
N SER A 150 -19.76 10.55 -8.94
CA SER A 150 -20.23 11.94 -8.80
C SER A 150 -19.04 12.88 -8.60
N GLU A 151 -19.23 14.18 -8.83
CA GLU A 151 -18.17 15.17 -8.59
C GLU A 151 -17.73 15.19 -7.13
N VAL A 152 -18.64 14.89 -6.18
CA VAL A 152 -18.31 14.75 -4.76
C VAL A 152 -17.41 13.54 -4.52
N ASP A 153 -17.72 12.39 -5.13
CA ASP A 153 -16.93 11.17 -4.98
C ASP A 153 -15.51 11.30 -5.57
N LYS A 154 -15.29 12.27 -6.47
CA LYS A 154 -13.99 12.53 -7.10
C LYS A 154 -13.08 13.44 -6.29
N ILE A 155 -13.58 14.15 -5.27
CA ILE A 155 -12.79 15.10 -4.48
C ILE A 155 -11.60 14.40 -3.79
N ARG A 156 -11.88 13.35 -3.00
CA ARG A 156 -10.84 12.59 -2.29
C ARG A 156 -9.85 11.93 -3.27
N PRO A 157 -10.27 11.17 -4.30
CA PRO A 157 -9.34 10.61 -5.28
C PRO A 157 -8.46 11.65 -5.97
N SER A 158 -8.98 12.85 -6.25
CA SER A 158 -8.20 13.94 -6.84
C SER A 158 -7.11 14.43 -5.90
N HIS A 159 -7.43 14.65 -4.63
CA HIS A 159 -6.46 15.02 -3.60
C HIS A 159 -5.42 13.92 -3.37
N LEU A 160 -5.84 12.65 -3.27
CA LEU A 160 -4.92 11.52 -3.18
C LEU A 160 -3.98 11.44 -4.39
N LEU A 161 -4.47 11.74 -5.60
CA LEU A 161 -3.64 11.76 -6.80
C LEU A 161 -2.58 12.87 -6.71
N GLU A 162 -2.93 14.05 -6.21
CA GLU A 162 -1.95 15.12 -5.98
C GLU A 162 -0.88 14.69 -4.98
N LEU A 163 -1.25 14.03 -3.89
CA LEU A 163 -0.33 13.55 -2.86
C LEU A 163 0.63 12.47 -3.36
N VAL A 164 0.13 11.40 -4.00
CA VAL A 164 0.99 10.31 -4.48
C VAL A 164 1.92 10.76 -5.61
N LEU A 165 1.57 11.83 -6.33
CA LEU A 165 2.42 12.43 -7.35
C LEU A 165 3.59 13.22 -6.76
N LYS A 166 3.55 13.63 -5.49
CA LYS A 166 4.67 14.27 -4.79
C LYS A 166 5.74 13.23 -4.44
N ASN A 167 7.01 13.63 -4.55
CA ASN A 167 8.18 12.81 -4.20
C ASN A 167 8.17 11.39 -4.81
N ARG A 168 7.68 11.24 -6.05
CA ARG A 168 7.67 9.96 -6.74
C ARG A 168 9.07 9.45 -6.99
N ILE A 169 9.20 8.12 -7.08
CA ILE A 169 10.46 7.49 -7.45
C ILE A 169 10.95 8.08 -8.78
N GLY A 170 12.21 8.53 -8.81
CA GLY A 170 12.84 9.19 -9.93
C GLY A 170 12.65 10.73 -10.01
N SER A 171 11.71 11.32 -9.25
CA SER A 171 11.59 12.77 -9.12
C SER A 171 12.52 13.32 -8.04
N THR A 172 12.89 14.59 -8.14
CA THR A 172 13.55 15.30 -7.03
C THR A 172 12.57 15.44 -5.87
N ALA A 173 13.01 15.15 -4.65
CA ALA A 173 12.23 15.31 -3.44
C ALA A 173 11.98 16.80 -3.15
N SER A 174 10.80 17.14 -2.61
CA SER A 174 10.48 18.49 -2.16
C SER A 174 11.48 18.94 -1.11
N ASP A 175 12.05 20.13 -1.28
CA ASP A 175 12.90 20.74 -0.26
C ASP A 175 12.07 21.16 0.94
N PHE A 176 12.71 21.19 2.11
CA PHE A 176 12.13 21.74 3.32
C PHE A 176 13.23 22.29 4.21
N GLN A 177 12.89 23.32 4.98
CA GLN A 177 13.76 23.85 6.03
C GLN A 177 13.58 23.03 7.30
N TYR A 178 14.65 22.80 8.03
CA TYR A 178 14.62 22.13 9.32
C TYR A 178 15.46 22.90 10.35
N ILE A 179 15.20 22.63 11.63
CA ILE A 179 16.06 23.04 12.75
C ILE A 179 16.51 21.77 13.47
N SER A 180 17.83 21.57 13.60
CA SER A 180 18.41 20.44 14.31
C SER A 180 18.25 20.57 15.82
N ILE A 181 18.46 19.48 16.57
CA ILE A 181 18.39 19.48 18.03
C ILE A 181 19.45 20.39 18.68
N GLU A 182 20.56 20.63 17.97
CA GLU A 182 21.60 21.61 18.34
C GLU A 182 21.20 23.06 18.01
N GLY A 183 20.03 23.29 17.41
CA GLY A 183 19.52 24.60 17.03
C GLY A 183 20.04 25.13 15.69
N GLN A 184 20.67 24.29 14.88
CA GLN A 184 21.18 24.69 13.56
C GLN A 184 20.06 24.61 12.52
N SER A 185 19.88 25.67 11.74
CA SER A 185 18.96 25.62 10.60
C SER A 185 19.65 25.08 9.35
N GLY A 186 18.92 24.29 8.57
CA GLY A 186 19.39 23.76 7.29
C GLY A 186 18.23 23.47 6.35
N HIS A 187 18.57 23.05 5.13
CA HIS A 187 17.63 22.62 4.11
C HIS A 187 17.99 21.21 3.64
N LEU A 188 17.00 20.40 3.28
CA LEU A 188 17.23 19.07 2.71
C LEU A 188 18.20 19.15 1.51
N HIS A 189 17.94 20.08 0.59
CA HIS A 189 18.74 20.24 -0.63
C HIS A 189 20.15 20.75 -0.36
N GLY A 190 20.42 21.33 0.81
CA GLY A 190 21.76 21.75 1.23
C GLY A 190 22.64 20.60 1.73
N LEU A 191 22.12 19.39 1.89
CA LEU A 191 22.88 18.26 2.41
C LEU A 191 23.73 17.59 1.33
N GLU A 192 25.05 17.67 1.46
CA GLU A 192 25.98 16.95 0.56
C GLU A 192 26.29 15.53 1.07
N SER A 193 25.95 14.51 0.28
CA SER A 193 26.20 13.07 0.53
C SER A 193 25.85 12.24 -0.71
N ASP A 194 26.45 11.05 -0.90
CA ASP A 194 26.05 10.12 -1.98
C ASP A 194 24.57 9.73 -1.86
N TYR A 195 24.13 9.52 -0.62
CA TYR A 195 22.77 9.15 -0.26
C TYR A 195 22.27 9.93 0.94
N THR A 196 20.99 10.28 0.94
CA THR A 196 20.30 10.82 2.12
C THR A 196 19.14 9.89 2.48
N LEU A 197 19.12 9.39 3.71
CA LEU A 197 17.99 8.65 4.27
C LEU A 197 17.14 9.60 5.11
N LEU A 198 15.92 9.85 4.68
CA LEU A 198 14.94 10.61 5.46
C LEU A 198 14.07 9.64 6.26
N LEU A 199 13.98 9.89 7.56
CA LEU A 199 13.10 9.20 8.48
C LEU A 199 12.15 10.22 9.09
N PHE A 200 10.87 10.19 8.70
CA PHE A 200 9.83 10.89 9.44
C PHE A 200 9.39 10.02 10.61
N TYR A 201 9.46 10.56 11.82
CA TYR A 201 9.17 9.80 13.03
C TYR A 201 8.40 10.62 14.06
N ASP A 202 7.80 9.91 15.01
CA ASP A 202 7.19 10.49 16.20
C ASP A 202 7.83 9.86 17.46
N PRO A 203 8.25 10.65 18.47
CA PRO A 203 8.82 10.15 19.72
C PRO A 203 7.97 9.09 20.45
N ASP A 204 6.65 9.24 20.41
CA ASP A 204 5.71 8.36 21.13
C ASP A 204 5.31 7.12 20.30
N CYS A 205 5.76 7.03 19.05
CA CYS A 205 5.47 5.91 18.17
C CYS A 205 6.40 4.70 18.43
N HIS A 206 5.83 3.59 18.90
CA HIS A 206 6.58 2.37 19.21
C HIS A 206 7.30 1.79 17.98
N ASP A 207 6.66 1.85 16.80
CA ASP A 207 7.25 1.38 15.54
C ASP A 207 8.41 2.28 15.10
N CYS A 208 8.33 3.59 15.33
CA CYS A 208 9.46 4.52 15.12
C CYS A 208 10.64 4.13 16.00
N GLN A 209 10.42 3.90 17.30
CA GLN A 209 11.48 3.50 18.22
C GLN A 209 12.11 2.16 17.82
N ALA A 210 11.32 1.21 17.34
CA ALA A 210 11.81 -0.07 16.83
C ALA A 210 12.66 0.09 15.57
N LEU A 211 12.20 0.90 14.61
CA LEU A 211 12.92 1.19 13.38
C LEU A 211 14.24 1.93 13.64
N ILE A 212 14.24 2.93 14.53
CA ILE A 212 15.46 3.64 14.93
C ILE A 212 16.49 2.64 15.49
N ARG A 213 16.08 1.73 16.38
CA ARG A 213 16.98 0.68 16.89
C ARG A 213 17.53 -0.23 15.79
N GLN A 214 16.71 -0.59 14.80
CA GLN A 214 17.16 -1.42 13.67
C GLN A 214 18.18 -0.69 12.79
N LEU A 215 17.90 0.57 12.43
CA LEU A 215 18.81 1.42 11.66
C LEU A 215 20.15 1.61 12.39
N SER A 216 20.10 1.90 13.69
CA SER A 216 21.28 2.03 14.57
C SER A 216 22.00 0.71 14.87
N ALA A 217 21.44 -0.44 14.49
CA ALA A 217 22.12 -1.74 14.63
C ALA A 217 22.74 -2.20 13.31
N SER A 218 22.42 -1.56 12.18
CA SER A 218 22.91 -1.96 10.87
C SER A 218 24.38 -1.58 10.67
N PHE A 219 25.24 -2.59 10.51
CA PHE A 219 26.65 -2.40 10.18
C PHE A 219 26.84 -1.63 8.86
N LEU A 220 26.01 -1.91 7.85
CA LEU A 220 26.10 -1.27 6.53
C LEU A 220 25.81 0.23 6.64
N ILE A 221 24.72 0.58 7.33
CA ILE A 221 24.31 1.97 7.55
C ILE A 221 25.37 2.72 8.35
N HIS A 222 25.85 2.13 9.46
CA HIS A 222 26.92 2.74 10.25
C HIS A 222 28.20 2.98 9.44
N ARG A 223 28.60 2.01 8.62
CA ARG A 223 29.78 2.14 7.77
C ARG A 223 29.62 3.28 6.76
N LEU A 224 28.49 3.33 6.05
CA LEU A 224 28.24 4.36 5.04
C LEU A 224 28.12 5.76 5.66
N SER A 225 27.55 5.86 6.86
CA SER A 225 27.47 7.12 7.60
C SER A 225 28.85 7.61 8.03
N ARG A 226 29.69 6.73 8.59
CA ARG A 226 31.09 7.07 8.95
C ARG A 226 31.95 7.46 7.76
N ASP A 227 31.71 6.85 6.60
CA ASP A 227 32.41 7.18 5.34
C ASP A 227 31.85 8.48 4.69
N ASN A 228 30.91 9.18 5.34
CA ASN A 228 30.21 10.37 4.84
C ASN A 228 29.48 10.15 3.49
N ARG A 229 29.14 8.89 3.19
CA ARG A 229 28.37 8.52 2.00
C ARG A 229 26.87 8.53 2.24
N LEU A 230 26.44 8.27 3.47
CA LEU A 230 25.04 8.30 3.88
C LEU A 230 24.82 9.33 4.98
N LYS A 231 23.97 10.32 4.72
CA LYS A 231 23.43 11.20 5.77
C LYS A 231 22.04 10.73 6.16
N ILE A 232 21.77 10.64 7.46
CA ILE A 232 20.44 10.30 7.98
C ILE A 232 19.84 11.55 8.58
N VAL A 233 18.63 11.89 8.15
CA VAL A 233 17.82 12.97 8.73
C VAL A 233 16.61 12.33 9.40
N ALA A 234 16.62 12.32 10.73
CA ALA A 234 15.46 11.95 11.53
C ALA A 234 14.65 13.22 11.78
N LEU A 235 13.48 13.32 11.13
CA LEU A 235 12.65 14.51 11.12
C LEU A 235 11.36 14.28 11.90
N TYR A 236 11.11 15.15 12.86
CA TYR A 236 9.85 15.25 13.59
C TYR A 236 8.96 16.34 12.96
N PRO A 237 7.81 15.98 12.35
CA PRO A 237 6.97 16.95 11.65
C PRO A 237 5.92 17.65 12.55
N ASN A 238 5.71 17.18 13.79
CA ASN A 238 4.61 17.62 14.67
C ASN A 238 5.04 18.76 15.63
N GLU A 239 4.10 19.23 16.46
CA GLU A 239 4.25 20.47 17.24
C GLU A 239 4.90 20.30 18.63
N ASP A 240 4.90 19.09 19.21
CA ASP A 240 5.40 18.86 20.57
C ASP A 240 6.94 18.81 20.61
N ILE A 241 7.55 19.99 20.53
CA ILE A 241 9.01 20.17 20.52
C ILE A 241 9.63 19.78 21.87
N GLU A 242 8.88 19.86 22.98
CA GLU A 242 9.36 19.46 24.30
C GLU A 242 9.53 17.94 24.39
N ALA A 243 8.51 17.19 23.96
CA ALA A 243 8.59 15.73 23.87
C ALA A 243 9.71 15.29 22.90
N TRP A 244 9.80 15.93 21.73
CA TRP A 244 10.87 15.65 20.77
C TRP A 244 12.27 15.89 21.33
N LYS A 245 12.49 17.02 22.03
CA LYS A 245 13.78 17.30 22.70
C LYS A 245 14.09 16.28 23.79
N ALA A 246 13.09 15.88 24.58
CA ALA A 246 13.27 14.87 25.63
C ALA A 246 13.66 13.49 25.07
N TYR A 247 13.14 13.14 23.89
CA TYR A 247 13.47 11.90 23.17
C TYR A 247 14.83 11.96 22.46
N GLY A 248 15.30 13.16 22.12
CA GLY A 248 16.54 13.42 21.38
C GLY A 248 17.77 12.58 21.76
N PRO A 249 18.10 12.38 23.06
CA PRO A 249 19.23 11.55 23.48
C PRO A 249 19.18 10.08 23.05
N LEU A 250 18.04 9.58 22.57
CA LEU A 250 17.87 8.23 22.04
C LEU A 250 18.16 8.12 20.54
N ILE A 251 18.30 9.25 19.84
CA ILE A 251 18.73 9.30 18.43
C ILE A 251 20.27 9.30 18.39
N PRO A 252 20.91 8.50 17.51
CA PRO A 252 22.36 8.54 17.36
C PRO A 252 22.89 9.93 17.01
N GLU A 253 23.98 10.34 17.66
CA GLU A 253 24.60 11.67 17.49
C GLU A 253 25.10 11.91 16.05
N GLU A 254 25.36 10.84 15.29
CA GLU A 254 25.78 10.95 13.88
C GLU A 254 24.63 11.33 12.93
N TRP A 255 23.38 11.27 13.39
CA TRP A 255 22.21 11.60 12.59
C TRP A 255 21.85 13.07 12.77
N ILE A 256 21.28 13.67 11.72
CA ILE A 256 20.65 14.98 11.83
C ILE A 256 19.27 14.75 12.44
N ASN A 257 19.17 14.89 13.76
CA ASN A 257 17.89 14.91 14.45
C ASN A 257 17.29 16.32 14.36
N ALA A 258 16.17 16.47 13.67
CA ALA A 258 15.59 17.78 13.37
C ALA A 258 14.07 17.79 13.46
N TYR A 259 13.50 18.99 13.49
CA TYR A 259 12.07 19.22 13.35
C TYR A 259 11.79 20.25 12.25
N ASP A 260 10.56 20.22 11.72
CA ASP A 260 10.08 21.22 10.77
C ASP A 260 9.62 22.48 11.53
N SER A 261 10.44 23.53 11.51
CA SER A 261 10.17 24.75 12.27
C SER A 261 8.98 25.56 11.77
N HIS A 262 8.56 25.35 10.52
CA HIS A 262 7.44 26.06 9.90
C HIS A 262 6.21 25.15 9.72
N GLN A 263 6.33 23.86 10.09
CA GLN A 263 5.34 22.82 9.82
C GLN A 263 4.88 22.80 8.36
N SER A 264 5.75 23.23 7.44
CA SER A 264 5.49 23.27 6.00
C SER A 264 5.13 21.89 5.45
N ILE A 265 5.73 20.83 6.01
CA ILE A 265 5.50 19.45 5.59
C ILE A 265 4.05 19.03 5.83
N LEU A 266 3.47 19.38 6.97
CA LEU A 266 2.07 19.07 7.29
C LEU A 266 1.12 20.06 6.64
N ASN A 267 1.42 21.37 6.71
CA ASN A 267 0.51 22.42 6.25
C ASN A 267 0.39 22.50 4.73
N GLU A 268 1.48 22.23 4.00
CA GLU A 268 1.50 22.25 2.54
C GLU A 268 1.45 20.83 1.94
N GLU A 269 1.41 19.80 2.80
CA GLU A 269 1.41 18.38 2.46
C GLU A 269 2.51 18.04 1.44
N ILE A 270 3.70 18.66 1.54
CA ILE A 270 4.78 18.46 0.57
C ILE A 270 5.37 17.04 0.63
N TYR A 271 5.07 16.29 1.70
CA TYR A 271 5.23 14.85 1.82
C TYR A 271 3.91 14.22 2.25
N ASP A 272 3.64 13.01 1.76
CA ASP A 272 2.45 12.26 2.08
C ASP A 272 2.65 11.45 3.38
N LEU A 273 2.45 12.13 4.52
CA LEU A 273 2.68 11.59 5.86
C LEU A 273 1.47 10.83 6.40
N LYS A 274 1.05 9.75 5.72
CA LYS A 274 -0.10 8.92 6.13
C LYS A 274 0.09 8.26 7.50
N ALA A 275 1.32 7.84 7.79
CA ALA A 275 1.71 7.16 9.02
C ALA A 275 3.21 7.34 9.26
N THR A 276 3.62 7.28 10.53
CA THR A 276 5.02 7.19 10.94
C THR A 276 5.30 5.81 11.55
N PRO A 277 6.50 5.23 11.36
CA PRO A 277 7.64 5.82 10.64
C PRO A 277 7.49 5.76 9.11
N LEU A 278 8.10 6.73 8.43
CA LEU A 278 8.15 6.78 6.96
C LEU A 278 9.58 7.02 6.48
N LEU A 279 10.06 6.16 5.56
CA LEU A 279 11.43 6.23 5.03
C LEU A 279 11.47 6.62 3.55
N TYR A 280 12.39 7.52 3.22
CA TYR A 280 12.81 7.81 1.85
C TYR A 280 14.32 7.64 1.71
N LEU A 281 14.76 7.03 0.62
CA LEU A 281 16.17 7.05 0.22
C LEU A 281 16.32 7.97 -0.99
N LEU A 282 17.23 8.92 -0.88
CA LEU A 282 17.53 9.89 -1.92
C LEU A 282 18.96 9.74 -2.43
N ASP A 283 19.21 10.07 -3.70
CA ASP A 283 20.57 10.20 -4.24
C ASP A 283 21.22 11.57 -3.90
N LYS A 284 22.43 11.78 -4.42
CA LYS A 284 23.20 13.02 -4.27
C LYS A 284 22.47 14.25 -4.80
N GLU A 285 21.65 14.10 -5.85
CA GLU A 285 20.79 15.16 -6.41
C GLU A 285 19.41 15.25 -5.73
N LYS A 286 19.20 14.54 -4.62
CA LYS A 286 17.94 14.43 -3.88
C LYS A 286 16.80 13.82 -4.71
N LYS A 287 17.11 13.06 -5.77
CA LYS A 287 16.10 12.25 -6.44
C LYS A 287 15.71 11.07 -5.56
N VAL A 288 14.42 10.79 -5.53
CA VAL A 288 13.85 9.70 -4.75
C VAL A 288 14.21 8.38 -5.40
N LEU A 289 15.01 7.57 -4.70
CA LEU A 289 15.38 6.22 -5.10
C LEU A 289 14.38 5.20 -4.54
N LEU A 290 13.95 5.42 -3.30
CA LEU A 290 12.95 4.63 -2.61
C LEU A 290 12.00 5.57 -1.85
N LYS A 291 10.70 5.29 -1.93
CA LYS A 291 9.60 6.01 -1.26
C LYS A 291 8.84 5.03 -0.38
N ASP A 292 8.51 5.43 0.85
CA ASP A 292 7.78 4.60 1.82
C ASP A 292 8.37 3.17 1.94
N ALA A 293 9.70 3.11 2.02
CA ALA A 293 10.41 1.86 2.00
C ALA A 293 10.56 1.24 3.39
N THR A 294 10.61 -0.08 3.42
CA THR A 294 10.99 -0.84 4.62
C THR A 294 12.50 -0.74 4.88
N PHE A 295 12.91 -0.99 6.12
CA PHE A 295 14.33 -1.12 6.49
C PHE A 295 15.08 -2.08 5.55
N GLN A 296 14.49 -3.24 5.25
CA GLN A 296 15.12 -4.26 4.41
C GLN A 296 15.38 -3.75 2.98
N GLN A 297 14.41 -3.04 2.38
CA GLN A 297 14.57 -2.44 1.06
C GLN A 297 15.69 -1.38 1.04
N ILE A 298 15.83 -0.58 2.09
CA ILE A 298 16.92 0.38 2.24
C ILE A 298 18.28 -0.35 2.28
N GLU A 299 18.41 -1.36 3.14
CA GLU A 299 19.66 -2.12 3.27
C GLU A 299 20.05 -2.83 1.97
N ASP A 300 19.10 -3.49 1.31
CA ASP A 300 19.37 -4.22 0.07
C ASP A 300 19.78 -3.26 -1.05
N TYR A 301 19.11 -2.10 -1.16
CA TYR A 301 19.50 -1.08 -2.13
C TYR A 301 20.93 -0.60 -1.90
N LEU A 302 21.27 -0.22 -0.65
CA LEU A 302 22.59 0.30 -0.31
C LEU A 302 23.71 -0.75 -0.47
N ARG A 303 23.39 -2.05 -0.31
CA ARG A 303 24.31 -3.15 -0.54
C ARG A 303 24.66 -3.32 -2.02
N GLU A 304 23.67 -3.17 -2.89
CA GLU A 304 23.81 -3.39 -4.35
C GLU A 304 24.30 -2.15 -5.11
N ALA A 305 24.08 -0.94 -4.58
CA ALA A 305 24.38 0.30 -5.27
C ALA A 305 25.83 0.44 -5.81
N PRO A 306 26.89 -0.02 -5.11
CA PRO A 306 28.25 -0.01 -5.65
C PRO A 306 28.41 -0.81 -6.95
N GLN A 307 27.60 -1.85 -7.14
CA GLN A 307 27.66 -2.71 -8.34
C GLN A 307 26.93 -2.04 -9.51
N ARG A 308 25.82 -1.35 -9.27
CA ARG A 308 25.02 -0.67 -10.32
C ARG A 308 25.77 0.48 -11.01
N GLN A 309 26.68 1.15 -10.31
CA GLN A 309 27.50 2.22 -10.88
C GLN A 309 28.62 1.70 -11.81
N THR A 310 28.98 0.42 -11.74
CA THR A 310 30.03 -0.19 -12.60
C THR A 310 29.48 -0.87 -13.85
N SER A 311 28.20 -1.23 -13.86
CA SER A 311 27.51 -1.84 -15.01
C SER A 311 26.87 -0.83 -15.98
N GLY A 312 26.98 0.47 -15.69
CA GLY A 312 26.45 1.57 -16.51
C GLY A 312 27.52 2.42 -17.22
N ALA A 313 28.77 1.95 -17.24
CA ALA A 313 29.90 2.57 -17.95
C ALA A 313 30.35 1.71 -19.13
#